data_AF-A0A7C6D367-F1
#
_entry.id   AF-A0A7C6D367-F1
#
_cell.length_a   1.000
_cell.length_b   1.000
_cell.length_c   1.000
_cell.angle_alpha   90.00
_cell.angle_beta   90.00
_cell.angle_gamma   90.00
#
_symmetry.space_group_name_H-M   'P 1'
#
loop_
_entity.id
_entity.type
_entity.pdbx_description
1 polymer ?
#
loop_
_entity_poly.entity_id
_entity_poly.type
_entity_poly.pdbx_seq_one_letter_code
_entity_poly.pdbx_strand_id
1 'polypeptide(L)'
;YWADKTGYFPTRQSVMGTPEYEEYLERKPEMKNVVSMSSWINPRNQHPAYVTIATEWRNHLNLIFNEDAPIQATLDELAEIVEEILEDY
;
A
#
# COMPACT_ATOMS: atom_id res chain seq x y z
N TYR A 1 -0.81 -2.82 -25.15
CA TYR A 1 -1.07 -3.77 -24.05
C TYR A 1 -2.16 -3.25 -23.10
N TRP A 2 -2.79 -4.09 -22.26
CA TRP A 2 -3.80 -3.64 -21.27
C TRP A 2 -3.25 -2.55 -20.35
N ALA A 3 -2.02 -2.73 -19.85
CA ALA A 3 -1.31 -1.76 -19.02
C ALA A 3 -1.14 -0.38 -19.68
N ASP A 4 -0.91 -0.33 -21.00
CA ASP A 4 -0.80 0.95 -21.73
C ASP A 4 -2.12 1.73 -21.79
N LYS A 5 -3.24 1.00 -21.85
CA LYS A 5 -4.57 1.58 -22.01
C LYS A 5 -5.17 2.02 -20.68
N THR A 6 -4.77 1.36 -19.59
CA THR A 6 -5.37 1.59 -18.27
C THR A 6 -4.46 2.34 -17.31
N GLY A 7 -3.14 2.34 -17.58
CA GLY A 7 -2.14 2.80 -16.61
C GLY A 7 -1.96 1.86 -15.42
N TYR A 8 -2.71 0.75 -15.35
CA TYR A 8 -2.53 -0.24 -14.29
C TYR A 8 -1.25 -1.03 -14.49
N PHE A 9 -0.67 -1.39 -13.36
CA PHE A 9 0.52 -2.19 -13.27
C PHE A 9 0.29 -3.63 -13.79
N PRO A 10 1.18 -4.18 -14.63
CA PRO A 10 1.13 -5.59 -15.01
C PRO A 10 1.53 -6.47 -13.81
N THR A 11 0.54 -6.98 -13.08
CA THR A 11 0.72 -7.70 -11.79
C THR A 11 1.13 -9.17 -11.93
N ARG A 12 1.13 -9.74 -13.15
CA ARG A 12 1.50 -11.16 -13.35
C ARG A 12 3.02 -11.31 -13.48
N GLN A 13 3.65 -11.94 -12.51
CA GLN A 13 5.09 -12.21 -12.58
C GLN A 13 5.48 -13.06 -13.80
N SER A 14 4.59 -13.93 -14.29
CA SER A 14 4.86 -14.80 -15.43
C SER A 14 5.07 -14.05 -16.76
N VAL A 15 4.70 -12.77 -16.84
CA VAL A 15 4.98 -11.94 -18.04
C VAL A 15 6.30 -11.17 -17.90
N MET A 16 6.93 -11.17 -16.72
CA MET A 16 8.21 -10.52 -16.52
C MET A 16 9.29 -11.29 -17.29
N GLY A 17 10.08 -10.58 -18.09
CA GLY A 17 11.14 -11.17 -18.93
C GLY A 17 10.68 -11.69 -20.29
N THR A 18 9.42 -11.46 -20.69
CA THR A 18 9.03 -11.63 -22.10
C THR A 18 9.44 -10.40 -22.91
N PRO A 19 9.67 -10.54 -24.23
CA PRO A 19 10.01 -9.40 -25.09
C PRO A 19 8.98 -8.27 -25.04
N GLU A 20 7.70 -8.61 -24.92
CA GLU A 20 6.59 -7.66 -24.82
C GLU A 20 6.66 -6.82 -23.53
N TYR A 21 7.18 -7.41 -22.46
CA TYR A 21 7.37 -6.75 -21.18
C TYR A 21 8.57 -5.80 -21.21
N GLU A 22 9.64 -6.21 -21.87
CA GLU A 22 10.81 -5.36 -22.12
C GLU A 22 10.42 -4.15 -22.98
N GLU A 23 9.70 -4.36 -24.08
CA GLU A 23 9.16 -3.30 -24.94
C GLU A 23 8.25 -2.34 -24.15
N TYR A 24 7.43 -2.87 -23.22
CA TYR A 24 6.62 -2.06 -22.33
C TYR A 24 7.48 -1.17 -21.42
N LEU A 25 8.52 -1.72 -20.79
CA LEU A 25 9.41 -0.98 -19.90
C LEU A 25 10.26 0.06 -20.65
N GLU A 26 10.62 -0.18 -21.91
CA GLU A 26 11.29 0.82 -22.75
C GLU A 26 10.38 2.02 -23.04
N ARG A 27 9.09 1.77 -23.31
CA ARG A 27 8.09 2.83 -23.52
C ARG A 27 7.67 3.54 -22.22
N LYS A 28 7.85 2.88 -21.07
CA LYS A 28 7.46 3.34 -19.73
C LYS A 28 8.59 3.14 -18.73
N PRO A 29 9.71 3.88 -18.87
CA PRO A 29 10.89 3.69 -18.02
C PRO A 29 10.59 3.93 -16.53
N GLU A 30 9.63 4.78 -16.19
CA GLU A 30 9.17 5.02 -14.82
C GLU A 30 8.62 3.75 -14.15
N MET A 31 8.03 2.83 -14.92
CA MET A 31 7.48 1.58 -14.41
C MET A 31 8.58 0.59 -14.03
N LYS A 32 9.81 0.75 -14.54
CA LYS A 32 10.94 -0.12 -14.19
C LYS A 32 11.19 -0.16 -12.67
N ASN A 33 11.11 1.00 -12.02
CA ASN A 33 11.29 1.11 -10.57
C ASN A 33 10.13 0.43 -9.82
N VAL A 34 8.89 0.70 -10.24
CA VAL A 34 7.69 0.09 -9.64
C VAL A 34 7.76 -1.44 -9.73
N VAL A 35 8.13 -1.95 -10.90
CA VAL A 35 8.32 -3.40 -11.14
C VAL A 35 9.40 -3.98 -10.25
N SER A 36 10.54 -3.30 -10.13
CA SER A 36 11.66 -3.79 -9.32
C SER A 36 11.31 -3.96 -7.84
N MET A 37 10.35 -3.18 -7.35
CA MET A 37 9.85 -3.23 -5.97
C MET A 37 8.59 -4.09 -5.81
N SER A 38 8.05 -4.66 -6.89
CA SER A 38 6.76 -5.36 -6.86
C SER A 38 6.72 -6.55 -5.89
N SER A 39 7.86 -7.20 -5.64
CA SER A 39 7.99 -8.29 -4.67
C SER A 39 7.83 -7.84 -3.21
N TRP A 40 7.90 -6.53 -2.93
CA TRP A 40 7.70 -5.96 -1.60
C TRP A 40 6.24 -5.57 -1.34
N ILE A 41 5.39 -5.62 -2.37
CA ILE A 41 3.98 -5.28 -2.25
C ILE A 41 3.24 -6.47 -1.67
N ASN A 42 2.73 -6.30 -0.45
CA ASN A 42 1.82 -7.28 0.17
C ASN A 42 0.37 -6.99 -0.24
N PRO A 43 -0.45 -8.03 -0.43
CA PRO A 43 -1.89 -7.83 -0.60
C PRO A 43 -2.47 -7.18 0.65
N ARG A 44 -3.55 -6.43 0.47
CA ARG A 44 -4.32 -5.86 1.57
C ARG A 44 -4.77 -6.98 2.53
N ASN A 45 -4.63 -6.77 3.83
CA ASN A 45 -5.15 -7.68 4.84
C ASN A 45 -6.67 -7.85 4.64
N GLN A 46 -7.15 -9.09 4.74
CA GLN A 46 -8.55 -9.46 4.50
C GLN A 46 -9.40 -9.46 5.78
N HIS A 47 -8.81 -9.13 6.94
CA HIS A 47 -9.54 -9.03 8.20
C HIS A 47 -10.70 -8.02 8.09
N PRO A 48 -11.92 -8.33 8.58
CA PRO A 48 -13.06 -7.42 8.47
C PRO A 48 -12.81 -6.05 9.13
N ALA A 49 -12.05 -6.02 10.22
CA ALA A 49 -11.65 -4.79 10.91
C ALA A 49 -10.67 -3.89 10.12
N TYR A 50 -10.07 -4.38 9.02
CA TYR A 50 -8.96 -3.69 8.35
C TYR A 50 -9.31 -2.25 7.94
N VAL A 51 -10.52 -2.01 7.43
CA VAL A 51 -10.93 -0.68 6.95
C VAL A 51 -11.06 0.30 8.12
N THR A 52 -11.57 -0.17 9.26
CA THR A 52 -11.69 0.60 10.50
C THR A 52 -10.31 0.95 11.03
N ILE A 53 -9.44 -0.05 11.20
CA ILE A 53 -8.04 0.13 11.66
C ILE A 53 -7.27 1.08 10.73
N ALA A 54 -7.39 0.93 9.41
CA ALA A 54 -6.72 1.81 8.46
C ALA A 54 -7.21 3.26 8.52
N THR A 55 -8.48 3.46 8.90
CA THR A 55 -9.05 4.79 9.13
C THR A 55 -8.43 5.43 10.38
N GLU A 56 -8.35 4.69 11.48
CA GLU A 56 -7.71 5.18 12.71
C GLU A 56 -6.24 5.48 12.51
N TRP A 57 -5.51 4.60 11.82
CA TRP A 57 -4.11 4.83 11.47
C TRP A 57 -3.92 6.15 10.70
N ARG A 58 -4.77 6.43 9.70
CA ARG A 58 -4.73 7.70 8.96
C ARG A 58 -5.04 8.90 9.85
N ASN A 59 -6.03 8.80 10.73
CA ASN A 59 -6.43 9.89 11.61
C ASN A 59 -5.29 10.25 12.60
N HIS A 60 -4.65 9.24 13.19
CA HIS A 60 -3.53 9.45 14.12
C HIS A 60 -2.30 10.02 13.41
N LEU A 61 -2.01 9.61 12.17
CA LEU A 61 -0.98 10.26 11.36
C LEU A 61 -1.30 11.72 11.03
N ASN A 62 -2.57 12.07 10.85
CA ASN A 62 -2.97 13.47 10.67
C ASN A 62 -2.64 14.31 11.91
N LEU A 63 -2.90 13.80 13.11
CA LEU A 63 -2.54 14.47 14.36
C LEU A 63 -1.03 14.73 14.43
N ILE A 64 -0.22 13.72 14.09
CA ILE A 64 1.25 13.84 14.10
C ILE A 64 1.74 14.86 13.07
N PHE A 65 1.31 14.74 11.81
CA PHE A 65 1.89 15.52 10.73
C PHE A 65 1.34 16.94 10.60
N ASN A 66 0.10 17.17 11.00
CA ASN A 66 -0.59 18.43 10.76
C ASN A 66 -0.94 19.20 12.04
N GLU A 67 -0.87 18.55 13.21
CA GLU A 67 -1.29 19.14 14.49
C GLU A 67 -0.21 19.07 15.58
N ASP A 68 1.03 18.74 15.20
CA ASP A 68 2.20 18.65 16.09
C ASP A 68 1.99 17.73 17.31
N ALA A 69 1.16 16.69 17.16
CA ALA A 69 0.90 15.75 18.23
C ALA A 69 2.17 14.93 18.60
N PRO A 70 2.36 14.58 19.88
CA PRO A 70 3.53 13.84 20.34
C PRO A 70 3.56 12.42 19.75
N ILE A 71 4.49 12.19 18.82
CA ILE A 71 4.59 10.95 18.01
C ILE A 71 4.41 9.67 18.83
N GLN A 72 5.20 9.48 19.89
CA GLN A 72 5.18 8.23 20.67
C GLN A 72 3.81 8.02 21.33
N ALA A 73 3.32 9.03 22.04
CA ALA A 73 2.05 8.92 22.76
C ALA A 73 0.86 8.71 21.80
N THR A 74 0.85 9.38 20.64
CA THR A 74 -0.19 9.20 19.62
C THR A 74 -0.17 7.80 19.00
N LEU A 75 1.02 7.19 18.84
CA LEU A 75 1.13 5.82 18.32
C LEU A 75 0.79 4.77 19.40
N ASP A 76 1.09 5.04 20.67
CA ASP A 76 0.71 4.17 21.78
C ASP A 76 -0.83 4.13 21.93
N GLU A 77 -1.49 5.28 21.88
CA GLU A 77 -2.96 5.38 21.87
C GLU A 77 -3.58 4.63 20.69
N LEU A 78 -3.02 4.80 19.48
CA LEU A 78 -3.47 4.06 18.31
C LEU A 78 -3.36 2.55 18.51
N ALA A 79 -2.30 2.06 19.16
CA ALA A 79 -2.14 0.63 19.41
C ALA A 79 -3.24 0.09 20.33
N GLU A 80 -3.58 0.82 21.39
CA GLU A 80 -4.69 0.47 22.29
C GLU A 80 -6.03 0.44 21.53
N ILE A 81 -6.32 1.47 20.73
CA ILE A 81 -7.55 1.54 19.90
C ILE A 81 -7.62 0.37 18.92
N VAL A 82 -6.49 -0.04 18.32
CA VAL A 82 -6.47 -1.17 17.39
C VAL A 82 -6.79 -2.48 18.11
N GLU A 83 -6.26 -2.69 19.32
CA GLU A 83 -6.62 -3.87 20.14
C GLU A 83 -8.11 -3.85 20.50
N GLU A 84 -8.66 -2.70 20.94
CA GLU A 84 -10.10 -2.56 21.22
C GLU A 84 -10.97 -2.87 20.00
N ILE A 85 -10.59 -2.37 18.81
CA ILE A 85 -11.30 -2.70 17.57
C ILE A 85 -11.23 -4.20 17.30
N LEU A 86 -10.08 -4.85 17.52
CA LEU A 86 -9.93 -6.28 17.26
C LEU A 86 -10.76 -7.15 18.22
N GLU A 87 -11.02 -6.69 19.45
CA GLU A 87 -11.88 -7.39 20.41
C GLU A 87 -13.36 -7.49 19.94
N ASP A 88 -13.80 -6.60 19.05
CA ASP A 88 -15.16 -6.55 18.51
C ASP A 88 -15.41 -7.44 17.26
N TYR A 89 -14.40 -8.20 16.79
CA TYR A 89 -14.48 -9.04 15.57
C TYR A 89 -14.16 -10.51 15.84
#